data_AF-A0A3N5VXS0-F1
#
_entry.id   AF-A0A3N5VXS0-F1
#
_cell.length_a   1.000
_cell.length_b   1.000
_cell.length_c   1.000
_cell.angle_alpha   90.00
_cell.angle_beta   90.00
_cell.angle_gamma   90.00
#
_symmetry.space_group_name_H-M   'P 1'
#
loop_
_entity.id
_entity.type
_entity.pdbx_description
1 polymer ?
#
loop_
_entity_poly.entity_id
_entity_poly.type
_entity_poly.pdbx_seq_one_letter_code
_entity_poly.pdbx_strand_id
1 'polypeptide(L)'
;MGKKVSTTDMGELIADIKNTLDAGSWKIFVEAKEIFGEGLNEDLIQQLAGAVDISKLIFEIPLVSVQEVHHFQCYKMWMWLLETFGPEVNIANVEYDDPMKLATLRLGIGPDTTLKQGAFCRSLSGEFTKKV
;
A
#
# COMPACT_ATOMS: atom_id res chain seq x y z
N MET A 1 -2.09 -13.92 -4.32
CA MET A 1 -1.45 -15.25 -4.16
C MET A 1 -1.63 -15.56 -2.69
N GLY A 2 -2.14 -16.74 -2.35
CA GLY A 2 -2.46 -17.04 -0.96
C GLY A 2 -3.03 -18.45 -0.86
N LYS A 3 -2.42 -19.30 -0.02
CA LYS A 3 -2.97 -20.62 0.30
C LYS A 3 -3.91 -20.45 1.48
N LYS A 4 -5.13 -21.03 1.41
CA LYS A 4 -6.16 -20.87 2.45
C LYS A 4 -5.80 -21.55 3.80
N VAL A 5 -4.61 -22.15 3.94
CA VAL A 5 -4.16 -22.89 5.13
C VAL A 5 -2.65 -22.68 5.33
N SER A 6 -2.27 -22.32 6.57
CA SER A 6 -0.93 -22.11 7.15
C SER A 6 -0.07 -20.93 6.66
N THR A 7 0.66 -20.33 7.61
CA THR A 7 1.68 -19.30 7.43
C THR A 7 2.69 -19.73 6.37
N THR A 8 2.61 -19.16 5.17
CA THR A 8 3.57 -19.39 4.08
C THR A 8 4.96 -18.93 4.54
N ASP A 9 5.99 -19.73 4.30
CA ASP A 9 7.37 -19.29 4.51
C ASP A 9 7.67 -18.09 3.59
N MET A 10 8.41 -17.11 4.10
CA MET A 10 8.68 -15.87 3.35
C MET A 10 9.49 -16.14 2.07
N GLY A 11 10.39 -17.12 2.11
CA GLY A 11 11.14 -17.55 0.94
C GLY A 11 10.24 -18.15 -0.13
N GLU A 12 9.28 -19.00 0.28
CA GLU A 12 8.27 -19.58 -0.61
C GLU A 12 7.38 -18.49 -1.23
N LEU A 13 6.91 -17.52 -0.44
CA LEU A 13 6.08 -16.42 -0.94
C LEU A 13 6.80 -15.59 -2.01
N ILE A 14 8.06 -15.21 -1.77
CA ILE A 14 8.85 -14.45 -2.75
C ILE A 14 9.07 -15.30 -4.02
N ALA A 15 9.34 -16.59 -3.88
CA ALA A 15 9.52 -17.49 -5.01
C ALA A 15 8.25 -17.58 -5.85
N ASP A 16 7.08 -17.74 -5.21
CA ASP A 16 5.78 -17.78 -5.89
C ASP A 16 5.48 -16.48 -6.63
N ILE A 17 5.75 -15.33 -6.00
CA ILE A 17 5.59 -14.00 -6.63
C ILE A 17 6.45 -13.91 -7.90
N LYS A 18 7.73 -14.28 -7.81
CA LYS A 18 8.67 -14.23 -8.95
C LYS A 18 8.26 -15.18 -10.06
N ASN A 19 7.95 -16.43 -9.73
CA ASN A 19 7.47 -17.43 -10.69
C ASN A 19 6.21 -16.95 -11.43
N THR A 20 5.31 -16.27 -10.72
CA THR A 20 4.07 -15.74 -11.32
C THR A 20 4.33 -14.56 -12.25
N LEU A 21 5.26 -13.68 -11.90
CA LEU A 21 5.71 -12.60 -12.77
C LEU A 21 6.42 -13.15 -14.01
N ASP A 22 7.29 -14.15 -13.84
CA ASP A 22 8.00 -14.82 -14.93
C ASP A 22 7.04 -15.59 -15.86
N ALA A 23 5.93 -16.11 -15.32
CA ALA A 23 4.85 -16.69 -16.10
C ALA A 23 4.02 -15.67 -16.90
N GLY A 24 4.33 -14.37 -16.78
CA GLY A 24 3.73 -13.30 -17.58
C GLY A 24 2.68 -12.46 -16.86
N SER A 25 2.52 -12.61 -15.54
CA SER A 25 1.61 -11.72 -14.80
C SER A 25 2.10 -10.27 -14.84
N TRP A 26 1.16 -9.33 -15.00
CA TRP A 26 1.49 -7.90 -15.06
C TRP A 26 1.87 -7.33 -13.68
N LYS A 27 1.11 -7.71 -12.65
CA LYS A 27 1.29 -7.34 -11.24
C LYS A 27 0.77 -8.46 -10.34
N ILE A 28 1.17 -8.45 -9.08
CA ILE A 28 0.76 -9.43 -8.07
C ILE A 28 0.00 -8.74 -6.95
N PHE A 29 -1.17 -9.27 -6.62
CA PHE A 29 -1.91 -8.90 -5.42
C PHE A 29 -1.27 -9.56 -4.21
N VAL A 30 -0.90 -8.74 -3.24
CA VAL A 30 -0.49 -9.15 -1.89
C VAL A 30 -1.73 -9.07 -1.02
N GLU A 31 -2.19 -10.22 -0.54
CA GLU A 31 -3.52 -10.33 0.06
C GLU A 31 -3.55 -9.72 1.46
N ALA A 32 -4.64 -9.04 1.80
CA ALA A 32 -4.76 -8.36 3.09
C ALA A 32 -4.56 -9.33 4.27
N LYS A 33 -4.97 -10.60 4.11
CA LYS A 33 -4.79 -11.65 5.12
C LYS A 33 -3.31 -12.01 5.39
N GLU A 34 -2.44 -11.84 4.40
CA GLU A 34 -1.00 -12.13 4.55
C GLU A 34 -0.29 -11.01 5.32
N ILE A 35 -0.71 -9.76 5.10
CA ILE A 35 -0.04 -8.57 5.60
C ILE A 35 -0.78 -7.88 6.76
N PHE A 36 -1.97 -8.36 7.12
CA PHE A 36 -2.81 -7.77 8.16
C PHE A 36 -3.41 -8.85 9.06
N GLY A 37 -2.86 -8.97 10.27
CA GLY A 37 -3.33 -9.86 11.33
C GLY A 37 -3.89 -9.06 12.51
N GLU A 38 -3.21 -9.09 13.66
CA GLU A 38 -3.49 -8.20 14.80
C GLU A 38 -3.14 -6.73 14.50
N GLY A 39 -2.32 -6.52 13.48
CA GLY A 39 -1.94 -5.22 12.93
C GLY A 39 -1.26 -5.38 11.58
N LEU A 40 -0.78 -4.27 11.04
CA LEU A 40 -0.02 -4.24 9.79
C LEU A 40 1.33 -4.95 9.99
N ASN A 41 1.63 -5.93 9.16
CA ASN A 41 2.93 -6.60 9.14
C ASN A 41 3.91 -5.80 8.25
N GLU A 42 4.37 -4.68 8.80
CA GLU A 42 5.29 -3.75 8.13
C GLU A 42 6.58 -4.43 7.65
N ASP A 43 7.14 -5.31 8.48
CA ASP A 43 8.37 -6.05 8.18
C ASP A 43 8.19 -6.97 6.98
N LEU A 44 7.09 -7.74 6.91
CA LEU A 44 6.78 -8.57 5.75
C LEU A 44 6.68 -7.73 4.46
N ILE A 45 5.97 -6.60 4.51
CA ILE A 45 5.80 -5.72 3.35
C ILE A 45 7.15 -5.14 2.91
N GLN A 46 8.01 -4.72 3.85
CA GLN A 46 9.34 -4.20 3.53
C GLN A 46 10.26 -5.28 2.94
N GLN A 47 10.21 -6.50 3.48
CA GLN A 47 10.97 -7.62 2.92
C GLN A 47 10.51 -7.96 1.50
N LEU A 48 9.20 -7.95 1.24
CA LEU A 48 8.65 -8.13 -0.12
C LEU A 48 9.15 -7.05 -1.07
N ALA A 49 9.09 -5.78 -0.65
CA ALA A 49 9.56 -4.63 -1.42
C ALA A 49 11.08 -4.64 -1.67
N GLY A 50 11.86 -5.26 -0.78
CA GLY A 50 13.30 -5.47 -0.97
C GLY A 50 13.62 -6.60 -1.96
N ALA A 51 12.71 -7.55 -2.16
CA ALA A 51 12.92 -8.73 -3.00
C ALA A 51 12.27 -8.63 -4.40
N VAL A 52 11.25 -7.78 -4.54
CA VAL A 52 10.43 -7.61 -5.75
C VAL A 52 10.18 -6.12 -6.00
N ASP A 53 10.21 -5.71 -7.26
CA ASP A 53 9.87 -4.32 -7.64
C ASP A 53 8.48 -3.95 -7.12
N ILE A 54 8.42 -2.92 -6.28
CA ILE A 54 7.18 -2.42 -5.67
C ILE A 54 6.14 -2.03 -6.73
N SER A 55 6.58 -1.59 -7.91
CA SER A 55 5.68 -1.25 -9.01
C SER A 55 4.89 -2.46 -9.50
N LYS A 56 5.37 -3.69 -9.25
CA LYS A 56 4.74 -4.97 -9.60
C LYS A 56 3.81 -5.49 -8.53
N LEU A 57 3.77 -4.90 -7.35
CA LEU A 57 2.92 -5.32 -6.24
C LEU A 57 1.70 -4.41 -6.12
N ILE A 58 0.55 -4.99 -5.77
CA ILE A 58 -0.67 -4.29 -5.39
C ILE A 58 -1.06 -4.78 -4.00
N PHE A 59 -1.08 -3.89 -3.01
CA PHE A 59 -1.42 -4.27 -1.64
C PHE A 59 -2.92 -4.17 -1.43
N GLU A 60 -3.55 -5.26 -1.04
CA GLU A 60 -4.95 -5.24 -0.64
C GLU A 60 -5.10 -4.64 0.76
N ILE A 61 -6.15 -3.84 0.90
CA ILE A 61 -6.58 -3.26 2.16
C ILE A 61 -7.65 -4.17 2.75
N PRO A 62 -7.64 -4.42 4.06
CA PRO A 62 -8.67 -5.24 4.67
C PRO A 62 -10.03 -4.52 4.59
N LEU A 63 -11.07 -5.27 4.20
CA LEU A 63 -12.45 -4.74 4.16
C LEU A 63 -13.09 -4.91 5.52
N VAL A 64 -13.75 -3.84 6.00
CA VAL A 64 -14.50 -3.84 7.27
C VAL A 64 -15.65 -4.85 7.24
N SER A 65 -16.19 -5.14 6.06
CA SER A 65 -17.25 -6.13 5.86
C SER A 65 -16.79 -7.59 5.92
N VAL A 66 -15.49 -7.86 5.80
CA VAL A 66 -14.93 -9.22 5.65
C VAL A 66 -14.02 -9.60 6.82
N GLN A 67 -13.30 -8.64 7.38
CA GLN A 67 -12.34 -8.84 8.46
C GLN A 67 -12.74 -8.03 9.69
N GLU A 68 -12.32 -8.47 10.88
CA GLU A 68 -12.54 -7.76 12.15
C GLU A 68 -11.63 -6.52 12.26
N VAL A 69 -11.80 -5.59 11.33
CA VAL A 69 -11.05 -4.33 11.24
C VAL A 69 -11.99 -3.13 11.21
N HIS A 70 -11.50 -1.98 11.65
CA HIS A 70 -12.20 -0.71 11.55
C HIS A 70 -11.59 0.18 10.47
N HIS A 71 -12.40 1.08 9.88
CA HIS A 71 -11.96 2.04 8.85
C HIS A 71 -10.68 2.82 9.22
N PHE A 72 -10.48 3.12 10.51
CA PHE A 72 -9.27 3.83 10.95
C PHE A 72 -7.98 3.01 10.73
N GLN A 73 -8.05 1.68 10.81
CA GLN A 73 -6.91 0.79 10.55
C GLN A 73 -6.58 0.76 9.07
N CYS A 74 -7.59 0.69 8.19
CA CYS A 74 -7.44 0.80 6.74
C CYS A 74 -6.79 2.14 6.36
N TYR A 75 -7.27 3.24 6.96
CA TYR A 75 -6.72 4.58 6.76
C TYR A 75 -5.25 4.69 7.18
N LYS A 76 -4.89 4.16 8.35
CA LYS A 76 -3.49 4.10 8.82
C LYS A 76 -2.60 3.30 7.89
N MET A 77 -3.10 2.18 7.37
CA MET A 77 -2.37 1.38 6.38
C MET A 77 -2.13 2.16 5.08
N TRP A 78 -3.09 2.95 4.61
CA TRP A 78 -2.87 3.82 3.44
C TRP A 78 -1.77 4.84 3.69
N MET A 79 -1.84 5.55 4.82
CA MET A 79 -0.82 6.54 5.17
C MET A 79 0.57 5.91 5.21
N TRP A 80 0.69 4.78 5.90
CA TRP A 80 1.97 4.07 6.01
C TRP A 80 2.51 3.64 4.64
N LEU A 81 1.67 3.08 3.76
CA LEU A 81 2.08 2.69 2.40
C LEU A 81 2.53 3.91 1.58
N LEU A 82 1.79 5.01 1.65
CA LEU A 82 2.09 6.26 0.93
C LEU A 82 3.38 6.91 1.44
N GLU A 83 3.61 6.92 2.75
CA GLU A 83 4.82 7.47 3.36
C GLU A 83 6.05 6.60 3.07
N THR A 84 5.87 5.28 3.06
CA THR A 84 6.97 4.30 2.88
C THR A 84 7.39 4.18 1.43
N PHE A 85 6.42 4.08 0.50
CA PHE A 85 6.68 3.79 -0.91
C PHE A 85 6.37 4.96 -1.86
N GLY A 86 5.80 6.03 -1.33
CA GLY A 86 5.42 7.22 -2.09
C GLY A 86 3.98 7.18 -2.63
N PRO A 87 3.53 8.31 -3.21
CA PRO A 87 2.14 8.51 -3.64
C PRO A 87 1.69 7.64 -4.82
N GLU A 88 2.59 6.87 -5.44
CA GLU A 88 2.31 6.01 -6.60
C GLU A 88 2.16 4.52 -6.24
N VAL A 89 2.29 4.15 -4.95
CA VAL A 89 2.14 2.75 -4.52
C VAL A 89 0.78 2.19 -4.91
N ASN A 90 0.72 0.98 -5.47
CA ASN A 90 -0.55 0.39 -5.89
C ASN A 90 -1.31 -0.15 -4.68
N ILE A 91 -2.56 0.28 -4.54
CA ILE A 91 -3.45 -0.12 -3.46
C ILE A 91 -4.73 -0.67 -4.08
N ALA A 92 -5.15 -1.84 -3.61
CA ALA A 92 -6.40 -2.49 -4.00
C ALA A 92 -7.40 -2.52 -2.86
N ASN A 93 -8.63 -2.92 -3.18
CA ASN A 93 -9.67 -3.19 -2.19
C ASN A 93 -10.03 -1.95 -1.34
N VAL A 94 -10.00 -0.77 -1.99
CA VAL A 94 -10.47 0.48 -1.41
C VAL A 94 -12.00 0.42 -1.40
N GLU A 95 -12.61 0.65 -0.23
CA GLU A 95 -14.07 0.73 -0.07
C GLU A 95 -14.66 1.77 -1.03
N TYR A 96 -15.90 1.56 -1.47
CA TYR A 96 -16.51 2.31 -2.57
C TYR A 96 -16.61 3.83 -2.33
N ASP A 97 -16.67 4.27 -1.07
CA ASP A 97 -16.80 5.66 -0.62
C ASP A 97 -15.45 6.35 -0.33
N ASP A 98 -14.36 5.59 -0.29
CA ASP A 98 -13.02 6.09 0.02
C ASP A 98 -12.09 6.46 -1.18
N PRO A 99 -12.39 6.25 -2.49
CA PRO A 99 -11.44 6.58 -3.56
C PRO A 99 -11.03 8.05 -3.59
N MET A 100 -11.98 8.96 -3.35
CA MET A 100 -11.70 10.40 -3.28
C MET A 100 -10.77 10.74 -2.12
N LYS A 101 -10.98 10.10 -0.97
CA LYS A 101 -10.15 10.28 0.22
C LYS A 101 -8.71 9.84 -0.06
N LEU A 102 -8.52 8.65 -0.60
CA LEU A 102 -7.20 8.15 -0.97
C LEU A 102 -6.52 9.05 -2.02
N ALA A 103 -7.27 9.53 -3.03
CA ALA A 103 -6.74 10.46 -4.03
C ALA A 103 -6.23 11.77 -3.40
N THR A 104 -6.98 12.34 -2.44
CA THR A 104 -6.53 13.55 -1.73
C THR A 104 -5.30 13.33 -0.86
N LEU A 105 -5.15 12.13 -0.28
CA LEU A 105 -3.95 11.75 0.47
C LEU A 105 -2.73 11.64 -0.43
N ARG A 106 -2.86 10.98 -1.60
CA ARG A 106 -1.77 10.89 -2.60
C ARG A 106 -1.29 12.27 -3.06
N LEU A 107 -2.21 13.22 -3.17
CA LEU A 107 -1.90 14.61 -3.52
C LEU A 107 -1.38 15.45 -2.33
N GLY A 108 -1.51 14.98 -1.09
CA GLY A 108 -1.18 15.76 0.11
C GLY A 108 -2.06 16.99 0.29
N ILE A 109 -3.34 16.90 -0.07
CA ILE A 109 -4.36 17.95 0.10
C ILE A 109 -5.58 17.47 0.90
N GLY A 110 -5.49 16.26 1.47
CA GLY A 110 -6.57 15.62 2.23
C GLY A 110 -6.58 15.99 3.71
N PRO A 111 -7.27 15.20 4.55
CA PRO A 111 -7.32 15.40 5.99
C PRO A 111 -5.95 15.31 6.65
N ASP A 112 -5.09 14.44 6.12
CA ASP A 112 -3.68 14.37 6.48
C ASP A 112 -2.83 14.98 5.36
N THR A 113 -1.91 15.87 5.75
CA THR A 113 -1.03 16.61 4.85
C THR A 113 0.46 16.39 5.17
N THR A 114 0.78 15.37 5.96
CA THR A 114 2.14 15.06 6.42
C THR A 114 2.98 14.33 5.36
N LEU A 115 2.37 13.87 4.27
CA LEU A 115 3.06 13.25 3.14
C LEU A 115 4.09 14.21 2.55
N LYS A 116 5.38 13.90 2.72
CA LYS A 116 6.51 14.75 2.32
C LYS A 116 6.51 15.11 0.83
N GLN A 117 6.12 14.15 -0.02
CA GLN A 117 5.99 14.32 -1.47
C GLN A 117 4.66 15.01 -1.88
N GLY A 118 3.77 15.26 -0.93
CA GLY A 118 2.47 15.88 -1.13
C GLY A 118 2.57 17.39 -1.37
N ALA A 119 1.53 17.96 -1.98
CA ALA A 119 1.47 19.37 -2.37
C ALA A 119 1.62 20.32 -1.17
N PHE A 120 1.02 20.01 -0.03
CA PHE A 120 1.17 20.84 1.17
C PHE A 120 2.64 20.94 1.61
N CYS A 121 3.31 19.82 1.87
CA CYS A 121 4.73 19.81 2.26
C CYS A 121 5.64 20.46 1.22
N ARG A 122 5.42 20.20 -0.08
CA ARG A 122 6.18 20.82 -1.18
C ARG A 122 5.94 22.32 -1.29
N SER A 123 4.77 22.81 -0.91
CA SER A 123 4.52 24.25 -0.84
C SER A 123 5.34 24.93 0.26
N LEU A 124 5.52 24.25 1.41
CA LEU A 124 6.33 24.75 2.52
C LEU A 124 7.82 24.82 2.18
N SER A 125 8.32 23.99 1.27
CA SER A 125 9.71 24.07 0.78
C SER A 125 9.92 25.15 -0.29
N GLY A 126 8.87 25.90 -0.66
CA GLY A 126 8.93 26.95 -1.67
C GLY A 126 8.92 26.44 -3.12
N GLU A 127 8.63 25.15 -3.35
CA GLU A 127 8.68 24.53 -4.67
C GLU A 127 7.73 25.17 -5.69
N PHE A 128 6.56 25.65 -5.24
CA PHE A 128 5.55 26.28 -6.09
C PHE A 128 5.65 27.81 -6.16
N THR A 129 6.78 28.39 -5.75
CA THR A 129 6.98 29.84 -5.87
C THR A 129 6.94 30.27 -7.33
N LYS A 130 6.10 31.26 -7.64
CA LYS A 130 5.98 31.80 -8.98
C LYS A 130 7.33 32.42 -9.38
N LYS A 131 7.95 31.89 -10.43
CA LYS A 131 9.12 32.55 -11.04
C LYS A 131 8.64 33.90 -11.57
N VAL A 132 9.20 34.97 -11.01
CA VAL A 132 8.97 36.37 -11.43
C VAL A 132 9.78 36.65 -12.69
#